data_AF-A0A401Z1H4-F1
#
_entry.id   AF-A0A401Z1H4-F1
#
_cell.length_a   1.000
_cell.length_b   1.000
_cell.length_c   1.000
_cell.angle_alpha   90.00
_cell.angle_beta   90.00
_cell.angle_gamma   90.00
#
_symmetry.space_group_name_H-M   'P 1'
#
loop_
_entity.id
_entity.type
_entity.pdbx_description
1 polymer ?
#
loop_
_entity_poly.entity_id
_entity_poly.type
_entity_poly.pdbx_seq_one_letter_code
_entity_poly.pdbx_strand_id
1 'polypeptide(L)' 'MIESMNVRLRKVTRNRGHFPTEQAALKVLYLAVREQIEQRARDPNLVAPHWKNTLNAFPLFFEDRLSVR' A
#
# COMPACT_ATOMS: atom_id res chain seq x y z
N MET A 1 8.29 -2.94 -2.28
CA MET A 1 6.90 -2.74 -1.79
C MET A 1 6.04 -3.98 -1.94
N ILE A 2 6.01 -4.60 -3.13
CA ILE A 2 5.20 -5.81 -3.40
C ILE A 2 5.53 -6.98 -2.47
N GLU A 3 6.81 -7.32 -2.32
CA GLU A 3 7.19 -8.48 -1.51
C GLU A 3 6.87 -8.30 -0.01
N SER A 4 7.06 -7.09 0.52
CA SER A 4 6.68 -6.76 1.91
C SER A 4 5.18 -6.93 2.14
N MET A 5 4.34 -6.57 1.17
CA MET A 5 2.89 -6.82 1.23
C MET A 5 2.59 -8.33 1.20
N ASN A 6 3.18 -9.05 0.24
CA ASN A 6 2.97 -10.50 0.10
C ASN A 6 3.36 -11.27 1.36
N VAL A 7 4.48 -10.93 2.00
CA VAL A 7 4.90 -11.52 3.28
C VAL A 7 3.84 -11.30 4.36
N ARG A 8 3.30 -10.09 4.49
CA ARG A 8 2.27 -9.78 5.48
C ARG A 8 0.96 -10.54 5.20
N LEU A 9 0.51 -10.56 3.95
CA LEU A 9 -0.70 -11.30 3.55
C LEU A 9 -0.56 -12.80 3.80
N ARG A 10 0.59 -13.40 3.47
CA ARG A 10 0.90 -14.80 3.79
C ARG A 10 0.93 -15.07 5.30
N LYS A 11 1.46 -14.13 6.09
CA LYS A 11 1.50 -14.26 7.56
C LYS A 11 0.09 -14.28 8.16
N VAL A 12 -0.78 -13.34 7.78
CA VAL A 12 -2.14 -13.24 8.36
C VAL A 12 -3.04 -14.40 7.95
N THR A 13 -2.82 -14.95 6.76
CA THR A 13 -3.54 -16.13 6.28
C THR A 13 -3.05 -17.41 6.95
N ARG A 14 -1.73 -17.64 7.00
CA ARG A 14 -1.13 -18.80 7.68
C ARG A 14 -1.48 -18.85 9.17
N ASN A 15 -1.50 -17.71 9.86
CA ASN A 15 -1.79 -17.66 11.30
C ASN A 15 -3.26 -17.99 11.63
N ARG A 16 -4.19 -17.79 10.67
CA ARG A 16 -5.62 -18.10 10.87
C ARG A 16 -6.00 -19.52 10.46
N GLY A 17 -5.21 -20.20 9.63
CA GLY A 17 -5.50 -21.58 9.21
C GLY A 17 -6.66 -21.65 8.21
N HIS A 18 -7.71 -22.40 8.54
CA HIS A 18 -8.88 -22.59 7.67
C HIS A 18 -9.90 -21.45 7.85
N PHE A 19 -10.48 -20.99 6.74
CA PHE A 19 -11.53 -19.98 6.74
C PHE A 19 -12.89 -20.62 6.50
N PRO A 20 -13.93 -20.27 7.28
CA PRO A 20 -15.26 -20.86 7.14
C PRO A 20 -15.98 -20.45 5.85
N THR A 21 -15.63 -19.30 5.27
CA THR A 21 -16.13 -18.80 3.99
C THR A 21 -15.08 -17.98 3.26
N GLU A 22 -15.24 -17.80 1.96
CA GLU A 22 -14.41 -16.88 1.16
C GLU A 22 -14.50 -15.44 1.68
N GLN A 23 -15.68 -14.99 2.07
CA GLN A 23 -15.89 -13.65 2.63
C GLN A 23 -15.11 -13.43 3.94
N ALA A 24 -15.00 -14.47 4.77
CA ALA A 24 -14.17 -14.40 5.97
C ALA A 24 -12.68 -14.24 5.60
N ALA A 25 -12.19 -14.96 4.59
CA ALA A 25 -10.82 -14.82 4.10
C ALA A 25 -10.56 -13.41 3.53
N LEU A 26 -11.47 -12.91 2.68
CA LEU A 26 -11.38 -11.57 2.10
C LEU A 26 -11.36 -10.47 3.16
N LYS A 27 -12.22 -10.56 4.18
CA LYS A 27 -12.24 -9.60 5.29
C LYS A 27 -10.88 -9.53 6.00
N VAL A 28 -10.20 -10.66 6.16
CA VAL A 28 -8.89 -10.72 6.82
C VAL A 28 -7.81 -10.08 5.97
N LEU A 29 -7.79 -10.35 4.67
CA LEU A 29 -6.87 -9.69 3.75
C LEU A 29 -7.11 -8.18 3.71
N TYR A 30 -8.38 -7.75 3.64
CA TYR A 30 -8.77 -6.35 3.68
C TYR A 30 -8.25 -5.64 4.94
N LEU A 31 -8.49 -6.22 6.12
CA LEU A 31 -8.04 -5.63 7.38
C LEU A 31 -6.50 -5.54 7.45
N ALA A 32 -5.79 -6.55 6.95
CA ALA A 32 -4.32 -6.53 6.92
C ALA A 32 -3.76 -5.43 6.00
N VAL A 33 -4.37 -5.22 4.84
CA VAL A 33 -4.00 -4.12 3.92
C VAL A 33 -4.32 -2.77 4.57
N ARG A 34 -5.52 -2.63 5.14
CA ARG A 34 -5.97 -1.39 5.78
C ARG A 34 -5.06 -0.98 6.93
N GLU A 35 -4.74 -1.91 7.82
CA GLU A 35 -3.82 -1.66 8.95
C GLU A 35 -2.46 -1.18 8.44
N GLN A 36 -1.93 -1.79 7.37
CA GLN A 36 -0.65 -1.39 6.80
C GLN A 36 -0.70 0.04 6.23
N ILE A 37 -1.78 0.42 5.54
CA ILE A 37 -1.95 1.76 4.99
C ILE A 37 -2.08 2.78 6.13
N GLU A 38 -2.92 2.51 7.13
CA GLU A 38 -3.12 3.40 8.27
C GLU A 38 -1.84 3.61 9.08
N GLN A 39 -1.02 2.56 9.28
CA GLN A 39 0.28 2.69 9.94
C GLN A 39 1.23 3.58 9.15
N ARG A 40 1.27 3.44 7.83
CA ARG A 40 2.13 4.27 6.96
C ARG A 40 1.67 5.72 6.89
N ALA A 41 0.35 5.95 6.87
CA ALA A 41 -0.23 7.28 6.79
C ALA A 41 0.01 8.12 8.06
N ARG A 42 0.30 7.48 9.20
CA ARG A 42 0.61 8.17 10.47
C ARG A 42 2.00 8.83 10.47
N ASP A 43 2.90 8.43 9.59
CA ASP A 43 4.22 9.03 9.46
C ASP A 43 4.30 9.88 8.17
N PRO A 44 4.18 11.21 8.27
CA PRO A 44 4.24 12.09 7.09
C PRO A 44 5.61 12.08 6.40
N ASN A 45 6.66 11.59 7.06
CA ASN A 45 7.99 11.46 6.47
C ASN A 45 8.17 10.13 5.73
N LEU A 46 7.21 9.20 5.84
CA LEU A 46 7.25 7.89 5.18
C LEU A 46 6.78 7.97 3.72
N VAL A 47 7.42 8.85 2.97
CA VAL A 47 7.25 9.01 1.52
C VAL A 47 8.36 8.27 0.77
N ALA A 48 8.16 8.03 -0.53
CA ALA A 48 9.21 7.47 -1.36
C ALA A 48 10.46 8.37 -1.33
N PRO A 49 11.69 7.81 -1.26
CA PRO A 49 12.91 8.59 -1.36
C PRO A 49 12.90 9.48 -2.60
N HIS A 50 13.38 10.72 -2.47
CA HIS A 50 13.44 11.69 -3.56
C HIS A 50 12.10 12.02 -4.23
N TRP A 51 10.98 11.86 -3.50
CA TRP A 51 9.63 12.11 -4.03
C TRP A 51 9.48 13.50 -4.65
N LYS A 52 10.02 14.55 -4.00
CA LYS A 52 9.97 15.93 -4.52
C LYS A 52 10.66 16.08 -5.89
N ASN A 53 11.84 15.49 -6.05
CA ASN A 53 12.58 15.55 -7.31
C ASN A 53 11.85 14.78 -8.42
N THR A 54 11.27 13.63 -8.06
CA THR A 54 10.50 12.80 -9.00
C THR A 54 9.24 13.51 -9.45
N LEU A 55 8.52 14.16 -8.53
CA LEU A 55 7.34 14.98 -8.84
C LEU A 55 7.66 16.10 -9.82
N ASN A 56 8.79 16.80 -9.65
CA ASN A 56 9.21 17.87 -10.55
C ASN A 56 9.53 17.36 -11.97
N ALA A 57 9.90 16.08 -12.11
CA ALA A 57 10.16 15.48 -13.41
C ALA A 57 8.89 15.02 -14.13
N PHE A 58 7.80 14.73 -13.41
CA PHE A 58 6.58 14.21 -14.03
C PHE A 58 5.94 15.14 -15.07
N PRO A 59 5.87 16.48 -14.89
CA PRO A 59 5.37 17.37 -15.92
C PRO A 59 6.13 17.27 -17.25
N LEU A 60 7.42 16.90 -17.25
CA LEU A 60 8.20 16.76 -18.50
C LEU A 60 7.77 15.55 -19.34
N PHE A 61 7.24 14.51 -18.69
CA PHE A 61 6.83 13.26 -19.35
C PHE A 61 5.30 13.14 -19.47
N PHE A 62 4.56 13.91 -18.66
CA PHE A 62 3.11 13.79 -18.48
C PHE A 62 2.42 15.16 -18.41
N GLU A 63 2.95 16.16 -19.10
CA GLU A 63 2.50 17.57 -19.19
C GLU A 63 1.06 17.82 -18.71
N ASP A 64 0.07 17.60 -19.59
CA ASP A 64 -1.36 17.90 -19.35
C ASP A 64 -2.06 16.99 -18.35
N ARG A 65 -1.36 16.01 -17.75
CA ARG A 65 -1.94 15.06 -16.80
C ARG A 65 -1.79 15.50 -15.35
N LEU A 66 -0.83 16.38 -15.07
CA LEU A 66 -0.52 16.81 -13.71
C LEU A 66 -0.45 18.34 -13.68
N SER A 67 -1.53 18.98 -13.22
CA SER A 67 -1.49 20.41 -12.94
C SER A 67 -0.66 20.64 -11.68
N VAL A 68 0.50 21.28 -11.86
CA VAL A 68 1.22 21.87 -10.73
C VAL A 68 0.49 23.18 -10.42
N ARG A 69 -0.33 23.17 -9.38
CA ARG A 69 -1.05 24.36 -8.89
C ARG A 69 -0.23 25.11 -7.85
#